data_AF-A0A9D2EFG9-F1
#
_entry.id   AF-A0A9D2EFG9-F1
#
_cell.length_a   1.000
_cell.length_b   1.000
_cell.length_c   1.000
_cell.angle_alpha   90.00
_cell.angle_beta   90.00
_cell.angle_gamma   90.00
#
_symmetry.space_group_name_H-M   'P 1'
#
loop_
_entity.id
_entity.type
_entity.pdbx_description
1 polymer ?
#
loop_
_entity_poly.entity_id
_entity_poly.type
_entity_poly.pdbx_seq_one_letter_code
_entity_poly.pdbx_strand_id
1 'polypeptide(L)'
;MSSRRSGRVIACTTAECRSRRDQARAFLEVAELVLSEDRREAHVAAALAVLAGIAATDAICGFSLGKWSRGQDHNQAAHLLGEVALRDTTLPAKLRRLLADKDAAHYSPNLITIDAAKAMVRQAAALLTEADAY
;
A
#
# COMPACT_ATOMS: atom_id res chain seq x y z
N MET A 1 14.15 28.28 -7.92
CA MET A 1 14.57 27.05 -7.22
C MET A 1 13.33 26.37 -6.67
N SER A 2 12.82 25.35 -7.36
CA SER A 2 11.59 24.65 -6.95
C SER A 2 11.88 23.79 -5.73
N SER A 3 11.19 24.06 -4.61
CA SER A 3 11.30 23.24 -3.40
C SER A 3 10.90 21.80 -3.74
N ARG A 4 11.81 20.85 -3.57
CA ARG A 4 11.47 19.42 -3.47
C ARG A 4 10.31 19.33 -2.48
N ARG A 5 9.13 18.88 -2.93
CA ARG A 5 7.96 18.65 -2.06
C ARG A 5 8.37 17.61 -1.01
N SER A 6 8.82 18.11 0.15
CA SER A 6 9.34 17.30 1.25
C SER A 6 8.30 16.29 1.68
N GLY A 7 8.67 15.00 1.74
CA GLY A 7 7.79 13.95 2.24
C GLY A 7 7.32 14.31 3.65
N ARG A 8 6.00 14.33 3.85
CA ARG A 8 5.39 14.71 5.12
C ARG A 8 5.19 13.46 5.99
N VAL A 9 6.04 13.24 6.98
CA VAL A 9 5.77 12.26 8.05
C VAL A 9 4.91 12.93 9.11
N ILE A 10 3.85 12.25 9.56
CA ILE A 10 2.96 12.75 10.62
C ILE A 10 2.86 11.73 11.74
N ALA A 11 2.66 12.22 12.96
CA ALA A 11 2.27 11.37 14.09
C ALA A 11 0.86 10.81 13.90
N CYS A 12 0.58 9.68 14.54
CA CYS A 12 -0.72 9.04 14.53
C CYS A 12 -1.03 8.37 15.87
N THR A 13 -2.31 8.22 16.14
CA THR A 13 -2.84 7.50 17.30
C THR A 13 -3.10 6.03 16.97
N THR A 14 -3.10 5.17 17.98
CA THR A 14 -3.46 3.75 17.82
C THR A 14 -4.85 3.53 17.21
N ALA A 15 -5.80 4.44 17.46
CA ALA A 15 -7.14 4.39 16.88
C ALA A 15 -7.11 4.65 15.36
N GLU A 16 -6.31 5.61 14.91
CA GLU A 16 -6.13 5.85 13.48
C GLU A 16 -5.35 4.70 12.81
N CYS A 17 -4.38 4.08 13.49
CA CYS A 17 -3.69 2.88 13.00
C CYS A 17 -4.66 1.72 12.76
N ARG A 18 -5.55 1.44 13.72
CA ARG A 18 -6.64 0.44 13.55
C ARG A 18 -7.51 0.77 12.35
N SER A 19 -7.92 2.04 12.23
CA SER A 19 -8.75 2.49 11.12
C SER A 19 -8.06 2.31 9.75
N ARG A 20 -6.73 2.51 9.67
CA ARG A 20 -5.96 2.25 8.45
C ARG A 20 -5.85 0.77 8.13
N ARG A 21 -5.66 -0.08 9.14
CA ARG A 21 -5.69 -1.55 8.96
C ARG A 21 -7.05 -2.03 8.45
N ASP A 22 -8.15 -1.54 9.04
CA ASP A 22 -9.49 -1.95 8.63
C ASP A 22 -9.82 -1.48 7.19
N GLN A 23 -9.36 -0.28 6.81
CA GLN A 23 -9.41 0.17 5.42
C GLN A 23 -8.59 -0.73 4.49
N ALA A 24 -7.38 -1.12 4.90
CA ALA A 24 -6.52 -2.00 4.11
C ALA A 24 -7.20 -3.34 3.85
N ARG A 25 -7.85 -3.92 4.87
CA ARG A 25 -8.64 -5.14 4.75
C ARG A 25 -9.80 -4.99 3.79
N ALA A 26 -10.61 -3.93 3.94
CA ALA A 26 -11.75 -3.68 3.06
C ALA A 26 -11.33 -3.48 1.60
N PHE A 27 -10.24 -2.74 1.34
CA PHE A 27 -9.71 -2.58 -0.01
C PHE A 27 -9.23 -3.90 -0.60
N LEU A 28 -8.53 -4.72 0.17
CA LEU A 28 -8.02 -6.01 -0.30
C LEU A 28 -9.17 -6.98 -0.58
N GLU A 29 -10.17 -7.06 0.30
CA GLU A 29 -11.35 -7.92 0.12
C GLU A 29 -12.06 -7.61 -1.21
N VAL A 30 -12.29 -6.33 -1.51
CA VAL A 30 -12.89 -5.94 -2.79
C VAL A 30 -11.93 -6.17 -3.96
N ALA A 31 -10.62 -5.96 -3.77
CA ALA A 31 -9.62 -6.23 -4.80
C ALA A 31 -9.62 -7.72 -5.20
N GLU A 32 -9.70 -8.62 -4.22
CA GLU A 32 -9.78 -10.06 -4.44
C GLU A 32 -11.11 -10.47 -5.09
N LEU A 33 -12.22 -9.85 -4.67
CA LEU A 33 -13.55 -10.11 -5.25
C LEU A 33 -13.63 -9.77 -6.74
N VAL A 34 -13.04 -8.64 -7.16
CA VAL A 34 -13.09 -8.16 -8.55
C VAL A 34 -11.92 -8.64 -9.39
N LEU A 35 -10.96 -9.38 -8.83
CA LEU A 35 -9.84 -9.89 -9.60
C LEU A 35 -10.31 -11.05 -10.50
N SER A 36 -10.43 -10.76 -11.80
CA SER A 36 -10.87 -11.73 -12.80
C SER A 36 -9.95 -11.73 -14.04
N GLU A 37 -10.30 -12.52 -15.05
CA GLU A 37 -9.63 -12.50 -16.36
C GLU A 37 -10.15 -11.37 -17.27
N ASP A 38 -11.12 -10.56 -16.83
CA ASP A 38 -11.45 -9.30 -17.49
C ASP A 38 -10.42 -8.22 -17.15
N ARG A 39 -9.86 -7.57 -18.17
CA ARG A 39 -8.76 -6.63 -17.99
C ARG A 39 -9.17 -5.33 -17.30
N ARG A 40 -10.43 -4.90 -17.39
CA ARG A 40 -10.94 -3.72 -16.67
C ARG A 40 -11.13 -4.05 -15.20
N GLU A 41 -11.70 -5.21 -14.89
CA GLU A 41 -11.86 -5.68 -13.52
C GLU A 41 -10.50 -5.93 -12.85
N ALA A 42 -9.56 -6.58 -13.54
CA ALA A 42 -8.18 -6.73 -13.06
C ALA A 42 -7.49 -5.37 -12.81
N HIS A 43 -7.75 -4.37 -13.65
CA HIS A 43 -7.23 -3.02 -13.42
C HIS A 43 -7.84 -2.37 -12.16
N VAL A 44 -9.15 -2.57 -11.91
CA VAL A 44 -9.79 -2.13 -10.66
C VAL A 44 -9.18 -2.85 -9.45
N ALA A 45 -8.97 -4.16 -9.53
CA ALA A 45 -8.29 -4.92 -8.48
C ALA A 45 -6.87 -4.38 -8.19
N ALA A 46 -6.10 -4.06 -9.23
CA ALA A 46 -4.79 -3.44 -9.10
C ALA A 46 -4.86 -2.08 -8.39
N ALA A 47 -5.80 -1.22 -8.77
CA ALA A 47 -6.00 0.10 -8.14
C ALA A 47 -6.34 -0.02 -6.65
N LEU A 48 -7.19 -0.98 -6.28
CA LEU A 48 -7.56 -1.28 -4.90
C LEU A 48 -6.39 -1.88 -4.12
N ALA A 49 -5.59 -2.75 -4.72
CA ALA A 49 -4.40 -3.33 -4.09
C ALA A 49 -3.37 -2.26 -3.69
N VAL A 50 -3.21 -1.20 -4.50
CA VAL A 50 -2.36 -0.05 -4.13
C VAL A 50 -2.89 0.66 -2.89
N LEU A 51 -4.20 0.92 -2.83
CA LEU A 51 -4.83 1.55 -1.66
C LEU A 51 -4.69 0.67 -0.41
N ALA A 52 -4.89 -0.64 -0.56
CA ALA A 52 -4.71 -1.62 0.49
C ALA A 52 -3.28 -1.63 1.03
N GLY A 53 -2.27 -1.71 0.15
CA GLY A 53 -0.86 -1.74 0.55
C GLY A 53 -0.40 -0.47 1.26
N ILE A 54 -0.87 0.70 0.83
CA ILE A 54 -0.58 1.98 1.50
C ILE A 54 -1.23 2.01 2.89
N ALA A 55 -2.49 1.61 2.99
CA ALA A 55 -3.21 1.61 4.25
C ALA A 55 -2.62 0.60 5.27
N ALA A 56 -2.22 -0.58 4.82
CA ALA A 56 -1.53 -1.56 5.65
C ALA A 56 -0.18 -1.03 6.13
N THR A 57 0.59 -0.38 5.24
CA THR A 57 1.88 0.24 5.60
C THR A 57 1.72 1.34 6.64
N ASP A 58 0.71 2.20 6.50
CA ASP A 58 0.41 3.23 7.49
C ASP A 58 0.10 2.61 8.85
N ALA A 59 -0.69 1.53 8.87
CA ALA A 59 -0.99 0.81 10.11
C ALA A 59 0.27 0.22 10.76
N ILE A 60 1.11 -0.49 10.00
CA ILE A 60 2.37 -1.08 10.49
C ILE A 60 3.29 -0.01 11.07
N CYS A 61 3.58 1.04 10.28
CA CYS A 61 4.43 2.14 10.73
C CYS A 61 3.80 2.86 11.93
N GLY A 62 2.49 3.05 11.93
CA GLY A 62 1.79 3.73 13.00
C GLY A 62 1.81 2.96 14.31
N PHE A 63 1.56 1.65 14.29
CA PHE A 63 1.66 0.80 15.49
C PHE A 63 3.09 0.69 16.01
N SER A 64 4.08 0.56 15.11
CA SER A 64 5.47 0.34 15.51
C SER A 64 6.25 1.62 15.85
N LEU A 65 5.95 2.74 15.18
CA LEU A 65 6.75 3.97 15.24
C LEU A 65 5.94 5.19 15.71
N GLY A 66 4.61 5.07 15.83
CA GLY A 66 3.72 6.19 16.18
C GLY A 66 3.59 7.26 15.09
N LYS A 67 4.02 6.95 13.85
CA LYS A 67 4.03 7.88 12.72
C LYS A 67 3.94 7.15 11.37
N TRP A 68 3.46 7.83 10.33
CA TRP A 68 3.46 7.32 8.95
C TRP A 68 3.69 8.43 7.91
N SER A 69 3.94 8.05 6.66
CA SER A 69 4.10 9.02 5.57
C SER A 69 2.74 9.48 5.00
N ARG A 70 2.63 10.77 4.72
CA ARG A 70 1.52 11.43 4.01
C ARG A 70 2.00 12.19 2.77
N GLY A 71 3.29 12.07 2.44
CA GLY A 71 3.89 12.74 1.30
C GLY A 71 3.47 12.13 -0.03
N GLN A 72 3.61 12.91 -1.10
CA GLN A 72 3.58 12.37 -2.47
C GLN A 72 4.88 11.61 -2.80
N ASP A 73 5.91 11.73 -1.97
CA ASP A 73 7.12 10.92 -2.08
C ASP A 73 6.84 9.50 -1.59
N HIS A 74 6.59 8.63 -2.55
CA HIS A 74 6.33 7.21 -2.36
C HIS A 74 7.51 6.46 -1.72
N ASN A 75 8.75 6.95 -1.88
CA ASN A 75 9.91 6.29 -1.26
C ASN A 75 9.94 6.47 0.25
N GLN A 76 9.34 7.55 0.78
CA GLN A 76 9.35 7.81 2.21
C GLN A 76 8.56 6.75 3.00
N ALA A 77 7.44 6.26 2.47
CA ALA A 77 6.67 5.19 3.10
C ALA A 77 7.48 3.88 3.18
N ALA A 78 8.18 3.52 2.10
CA ALA A 78 9.05 2.34 2.08
C ALA A 78 10.29 2.47 2.95
N HIS A 79 10.81 3.70 3.15
CA HIS A 79 11.88 3.96 4.10
C HIS A 79 11.42 3.75 5.54
N LEU A 80 10.29 4.38 5.93
CA LEU A 80 9.71 4.20 7.27
C LEU A 80 9.39 2.74 7.56
N LEU A 81 8.85 2.01 6.59
CA LEU A 81 8.57 0.59 6.74
C LEU A 81 9.86 -0.22 6.99
N GLY A 82 10.99 0.21 6.42
CA GLY A 82 12.30 -0.40 6.67
C GLY A 82 12.89 -0.13 8.06
N GLU A 83 12.36 0.85 8.81
CA GLU A 83 12.74 1.11 10.21
C GLU A 83 12.01 0.18 11.19
N VAL A 84 10.98 -0.54 10.73
CA VAL A 84 10.18 -1.45 11.56
C VAL A 84 10.86 -2.82 11.66
N ALA A 85 10.80 -3.43 12.85
CA ALA A 85 11.20 -4.82 13.06
C ALA A 85 10.13 -5.77 12.49
N LEU A 86 10.16 -5.99 11.17
CA LEU A 86 9.18 -6.78 10.43
C LEU A 86 9.42 -8.29 10.56
N ARG A 87 8.35 -9.09 10.49
CA ARG A 87 8.45 -10.55 10.38
C ARG A 87 8.87 -10.95 8.96
N ASP A 88 8.34 -10.26 7.94
CA ASP A 88 8.81 -10.38 6.55
C ASP A 88 9.64 -9.15 6.15
N THR A 89 10.97 -9.33 6.06
CA THR A 89 11.91 -8.26 5.68
C THR A 89 11.82 -7.86 4.21
N THR A 90 11.04 -8.58 3.39
CA THR A 90 10.83 -8.25 1.97
C THR A 90 9.71 -7.24 1.74
N LEU A 91 8.91 -6.91 2.76
CA LEU A 91 7.75 -6.02 2.65
C LEU A 91 8.08 -4.61 2.11
N PRO A 92 9.19 -3.94 2.51
CA PRO A 92 9.56 -2.67 1.91
C PRO A 92 9.75 -2.76 0.39
N ALA A 93 10.28 -3.88 -0.13
CA ALA A 93 10.45 -4.07 -1.56
C ALA A 93 9.11 -4.33 -2.27
N LYS A 94 8.18 -5.07 -1.64
CA LYS A 94 6.81 -5.26 -2.17
C LYS A 94 6.06 -3.94 -2.24
N LEU A 95 6.15 -3.11 -1.21
CA LEU A 95 5.55 -1.78 -1.20
C LEU A 95 6.12 -0.90 -2.32
N ARG A 96 7.45 -0.89 -2.53
CA ARG A 96 8.05 -0.12 -3.64
C ARG A 96 7.49 -0.54 -5.01
N ARG A 97 7.23 -1.82 -5.23
CA ARG A 97 6.62 -2.32 -6.47
C ARG A 97 5.18 -1.81 -6.63
N LEU A 98 4.34 -1.94 -5.60
CA LEU A 98 2.99 -1.36 -5.61
C LEU A 98 3.00 0.14 -5.91
N LEU A 99 3.91 0.88 -5.30
CA LEU A 99 4.01 2.33 -5.47
C LEU A 99 4.54 2.73 -6.85
N ALA A 100 5.38 1.91 -7.48
CA ALA A 100 5.82 2.13 -8.85
C ALA A 100 4.66 2.00 -9.85
N ASP A 101 3.71 1.10 -9.58
CA ASP A 101 2.54 0.88 -10.44
C ASP A 101 1.33 1.77 -10.11
N LYS A 102 1.37 2.54 -9.00
CA LYS A 102 0.25 3.40 -8.55
C LYS A 102 -0.24 4.34 -9.65
N ASP A 103 0.65 5.11 -10.27
CA ASP A 103 0.23 6.12 -11.24
C ASP A 103 -0.38 5.48 -12.49
N ALA A 104 0.13 4.31 -12.89
CA ALA A 104 -0.44 3.51 -13.96
C ALA A 104 -1.80 2.91 -13.57
N ALA A 105 -2.00 2.50 -12.32
CA ALA A 105 -3.25 1.94 -11.85
C ALA A 105 -4.34 3.00 -11.60
N HIS A 106 -3.99 4.26 -11.31
CA HIS A 106 -4.95 5.30 -10.91
C HIS A 106 -5.21 6.38 -11.96
N TYR A 107 -4.22 6.70 -12.80
CA TYR A 107 -4.30 7.89 -13.66
C TYR A 107 -4.00 7.62 -15.13
N SER A 108 -3.42 6.46 -15.47
CA SER A 108 -3.13 6.11 -16.85
C SER A 108 -4.41 5.69 -17.58
N PRO A 109 -4.58 6.06 -18.87
CA PRO A 109 -5.63 5.51 -19.71
C PRO A 109 -5.37 4.04 -20.11
N ASN A 110 -4.13 3.56 -19.97
CA ASN A 110 -3.76 2.18 -20.27
C ASN A 110 -4.04 1.26 -19.08
N LEU A 111 -4.73 0.14 -19.35
CA LEU A 111 -5.06 -0.86 -18.34
C LEU A 111 -3.82 -1.67 -17.92
N ILE A 112 -3.75 -1.93 -16.61
CA ILE A 112 -2.80 -2.87 -16.00
C ILE A 112 -3.04 -4.27 -16.60
N THR A 113 -1.98 -5.09 -16.69
CA THR A 113 -2.12 -6.48 -17.14
C THR A 113 -2.70 -7.35 -16.02
N ILE A 114 -3.36 -8.45 -16.38
CA ILE A 114 -3.96 -9.37 -15.40
C ILE A 114 -2.87 -9.94 -14.46
N ASP A 115 -1.71 -10.30 -15.00
CA ASP A 115 -0.59 -10.82 -14.19
C ASP A 115 -0.02 -9.78 -13.23
N ALA A 116 0.07 -8.52 -13.66
CA ALA A 116 0.49 -7.43 -12.78
C ALA A 116 -0.56 -7.22 -11.67
N ALA A 117 -1.86 -7.19 -12.00
CA ALA A 117 -2.92 -7.09 -11.00
C ALA A 117 -2.85 -8.22 -9.96
N LYS A 118 -2.70 -9.48 -10.41
CA LYS A 118 -2.48 -10.65 -9.55
C LYS A 118 -1.26 -10.47 -8.63
N ALA A 119 -0.16 -9.94 -9.17
CA ALA A 119 1.04 -9.68 -8.38
C ALA A 119 0.84 -8.57 -7.34
N MET A 120 0.13 -7.49 -7.70
CA MET A 120 -0.17 -6.38 -6.81
C MET A 120 -1.10 -6.80 -5.66
N VAL A 121 -2.15 -7.58 -5.94
CA VAL A 121 -3.03 -8.15 -4.91
C VAL A 121 -2.23 -9.00 -3.91
N ARG A 122 -1.35 -9.89 -4.39
CA ARG A 122 -0.46 -10.68 -3.52
C ARG A 122 0.50 -9.83 -2.68
N GLN A 123 1.00 -8.72 -3.23
CA GLN A 123 1.88 -7.81 -2.50
C GLN A 123 1.12 -7.07 -1.39
N ALA A 124 -0.10 -6.61 -1.68
CA ALA A 124 -0.96 -5.96 -0.71
C ALA A 124 -1.40 -6.92 0.40
N ALA A 125 -1.75 -8.16 0.05
CA ALA A 125 -2.06 -9.21 1.03
C ALA A 125 -0.91 -9.46 2.01
N ALA A 126 0.34 -9.53 1.53
CA ALA A 126 1.50 -9.69 2.41
C ALA A 126 1.67 -8.53 3.40
N LEU A 127 1.40 -7.29 2.97
CA LEU A 127 1.43 -6.12 3.86
C LEU A 127 0.29 -6.18 4.88
N LEU A 128 -0.92 -6.59 4.49
CA LEU A 128 -2.04 -6.73 5.43
C LEU A 128 -1.76 -7.81 6.47
N THR A 129 -1.19 -8.96 6.08
CA THR A 129 -0.82 -10.03 7.02
C THR A 129 0.12 -9.53 8.12
N GLU A 130 1.09 -8.68 7.79
CA GLU A 130 1.95 -8.07 8.80
C GLU A 130 1.19 -7.09 9.70
N ALA A 131 0.31 -6.27 9.12
CA ALA A 131 -0.52 -5.32 9.86
C ALA A 131 -1.52 -6.00 10.83
N ASP A 132 -2.03 -7.18 10.48
CA ASP A 132 -2.97 -7.96 11.28
C ASP A 132 -2.35 -8.54 12.55
N ALA A 133 -1.03 -8.57 12.62
CA ALA A 133 -0.30 -9.14 13.74
C ALA A 133 0.18 -8.07 14.77
N TYR A 134 -0.44 -6.89 14.74
CA TYR A 134 -0.37 -5.81 15.75
C TYR A 134 -1.68 -5.69 16.54
#